data_AF-A0A562N7Z0-F1
#
_entry.id   AF-A0A562N7Z0-F1
#
_cell.length_a   1.000
_cell.length_b   1.000
_cell.length_c   1.000
_cell.angle_alpha   90.00
_cell.angle_beta   90.00
_cell.angle_gamma   90.00
#
_symmetry.space_group_name_H-M   'P 1'
#
loop_
_entity.id
_entity.type
_entity.pdbx_description
1 polymer ?
#
loop_
_entity_poly.entity_id
_entity_poly.type
_entity_poly.pdbx_seq_one_letter_code
_entity_poly.pdbx_strand_id
1 'polypeptide(L)'
;MSNSYLSAARDLVVAGMRESQIDLSPELEFHLASTVACYMRRPVRTDYLTTRMMQIRRDRGREECRRIGDDCLISCAFFVQRLTRQGGSIVHYAGLGQAAYDVAGMTDVAHAFPVMLDVLQGSVSNQKAAAVNEEGDGVISNLLNPARFGKYPDC
;
A
#
# COMPACT_ATOMS: atom_id res chain seq x y z
N MET A 1 13.30 14.73 11.34
CA MET A 1 12.43 13.57 11.68
C MET A 1 11.80 12.89 10.47
N SER A 2 12.00 13.36 9.23
CA SER A 2 11.44 12.77 8.00
C SER A 2 12.13 11.47 7.55
N ASN A 3 13.40 11.27 7.91
CA ASN A 3 14.24 10.16 7.43
C ASN A 3 13.92 8.80 8.05
N SER A 4 13.43 8.74 9.29
CA SER A 4 13.25 7.44 9.97
C SER A 4 12.16 6.58 9.33
N TYR A 5 11.01 7.17 8.98
CA TYR A 5 9.94 6.45 8.28
C TYR A 5 10.32 6.04 6.86
N LEU A 6 11.11 6.85 6.15
CA LEU A 6 11.58 6.50 4.81
C LEU A 6 12.59 5.35 4.86
N SER A 7 13.49 5.35 5.84
CA SER A 7 14.41 4.23 6.07
C SER A 7 13.64 2.94 6.36
N ALA A 8 12.72 2.96 7.33
CA ALA A 8 11.92 1.79 7.68
C ALA A 8 11.05 1.30 6.50
N ALA A 9 10.48 2.21 5.72
CA ALA A 9 9.73 1.86 4.51
C ALA A 9 10.63 1.24 3.43
N ARG A 10 11.86 1.74 3.27
CA ARG A 10 12.84 1.18 2.34
C ARG A 10 13.28 -0.21 2.76
N ASP A 11 13.55 -0.42 4.05
CA ASP A 11 13.91 -1.73 4.59
C ASP A 11 12.80 -2.76 4.33
N LEU A 12 11.54 -2.34 4.47
CA LEU A 12 10.37 -3.16 4.17
C LEU A 12 10.29 -3.52 2.68
N VAL A 13 10.53 -2.56 1.77
CA VAL A 13 10.55 -2.79 0.33
C VAL A 13 11.69 -3.73 -0.06
N VAL A 14 12.90 -3.53 0.47
CA VAL A 14 14.05 -4.40 0.22
C VAL A 14 13.82 -5.81 0.73
N ALA A 15 13.21 -5.97 1.91
CA ALA A 15 12.80 -7.28 2.41
C ALA A 15 11.77 -7.95 1.48
N GLY A 16 10.82 -7.17 0.95
CA GLY A 16 9.84 -7.63 -0.03
C GLY A 16 10.47 -8.08 -1.35
N MET A 17 11.43 -7.32 -1.88
CA MET A 17 12.17 -7.67 -3.11
C MET A 17 12.92 -8.98 -2.94
N ARG A 18 13.58 -9.17 -1.79
CA ARG A 18 14.29 -10.41 -1.46
C ARG A 18 13.35 -11.61 -1.37
N GLU A 19 12.22 -11.47 -0.68
CA GLU A 19 11.26 -12.56 -0.48
C GLU A 19 10.55 -12.95 -1.77
N SER A 20 10.16 -11.96 -2.57
CA SER A 20 9.48 -12.18 -3.86
C SER A 20 10.44 -12.53 -5.01
N GLN A 21 11.75 -12.37 -4.80
CA GLN A 21 12.78 -12.49 -5.84
C GLN A 21 12.56 -11.54 -7.03
N ILE A 22 12.01 -10.36 -6.75
CA ILE A 22 11.71 -9.32 -7.73
C ILE A 22 12.67 -8.14 -7.53
N ASP A 23 13.41 -7.83 -8.58
CA ASP A 23 14.24 -6.63 -8.63
C ASP A 23 13.46 -5.46 -9.26
N LEU A 24 13.10 -4.48 -8.43
CA LEU A 24 12.50 -3.22 -8.88
C LEU A 24 13.59 -2.26 -9.40
N SER A 25 13.22 -1.39 -10.35
CA SER A 25 14.11 -0.28 -10.72
C SER A 25 14.26 0.70 -9.54
N PRO A 26 15.36 1.47 -9.46
CA PRO A 26 15.57 2.44 -8.38
C PRO A 26 14.43 3.46 -8.23
N GLU A 27 13.79 3.84 -9.34
CA GLU A 27 12.66 4.77 -9.37
C GLU A 27 11.40 4.15 -8.75
N LEU A 28 11.13 2.88 -9.07
CA LEU A 28 9.99 2.14 -8.51
C LEU A 28 10.21 1.81 -7.04
N GLU A 29 11.42 1.39 -6.65
CA GLU A 29 11.80 1.20 -5.24
C GLU A 29 11.58 2.47 -4.43
N PHE A 30 12.07 3.61 -4.94
CA PHE A 30 11.92 4.90 -4.27
C PHE A 30 10.46 5.35 -4.18
N HIS A 31 9.69 5.18 -5.24
CA HIS A 31 8.26 5.47 -5.25
C HIS A 31 7.51 4.62 -4.22
N LEU A 32 7.78 3.33 -4.18
CA LEU A 32 7.15 2.39 -3.25
C LEU A 32 7.51 2.70 -1.79
N ALA A 33 8.79 2.95 -1.51
CA ALA A 33 9.25 3.33 -0.18
C ALA A 33 8.65 4.67 0.28
N SER A 34 8.55 5.65 -0.62
CA SER A 34 7.92 6.95 -0.32
C SER A 34 6.43 6.79 -0.01
N THR A 35 5.74 5.96 -0.79
CA THR A 35 4.33 5.64 -0.61
C THR A 35 4.10 5.00 0.75
N VAL A 36 4.82 3.93 1.07
CA VAL A 36 4.74 3.25 2.38
C VAL A 36 5.05 4.21 3.53
N ALA A 37 6.09 5.04 3.42
CA ALA A 37 6.44 6.03 4.44
C ALA A 37 5.34 7.07 4.66
N CYS A 38 4.63 7.48 3.59
CA CYS A 38 3.46 8.34 3.69
C CYS A 38 2.33 7.69 4.47
N TYR A 39 2.06 6.40 4.26
CA TYR A 39 1.01 5.67 4.99
C TYR A 39 1.37 5.36 6.44
N MET A 40 2.63 5.10 6.73
CA MET A 40 3.10 4.99 8.12
C MET A 40 2.83 6.27 8.91
N ARG A 41 2.83 7.44 8.26
CA ARG A 41 2.46 8.72 8.89
C ARG A 41 0.95 8.98 8.92
N ARG A 42 0.20 8.49 7.94
CA ARG A 42 -1.25 8.72 7.79
C ARG A 42 -1.96 7.42 7.43
N PRO A 43 -2.61 6.73 8.39
CA PRO A 43 -3.28 5.46 8.12
C PRO A 43 -4.43 5.62 7.11
N VAL A 44 -4.60 4.62 6.23
CA VAL A 44 -5.63 4.58 5.19
C VAL A 44 -7.03 4.57 5.80
N ARG A 45 -7.92 5.46 5.35
CA ARG A 45 -9.37 5.36 5.63
C ARG A 45 -10.01 4.42 4.61
N THR A 46 -9.84 3.11 4.83
CA THR A 46 -10.34 2.06 3.91
C THR A 46 -11.86 2.13 3.70
N ASP A 47 -12.61 2.61 4.69
CA ASP A 47 -14.08 2.75 4.62
C ASP A 47 -14.58 3.77 3.58
N TYR A 48 -13.70 4.65 3.08
CA TYR A 48 -14.03 5.65 2.06
C TYR A 48 -13.49 5.31 0.68
N LEU A 49 -12.72 4.23 0.52
CA LEU A 49 -12.09 3.90 -0.76
C LEU A 49 -13.15 3.67 -1.82
N THR A 50 -14.11 2.78 -1.59
CA THR A 50 -15.17 2.46 -2.56
C THR A 50 -15.97 3.69 -3.00
N THR A 51 -16.29 4.61 -2.07
CA THR A 51 -17.05 5.85 -2.35
C THR A 51 -16.21 6.89 -3.08
N ARG A 52 -14.93 7.05 -2.73
CA ARG A 52 -13.99 7.96 -3.39
C ARG A 52 -13.59 7.46 -4.79
N MET A 53 -13.55 6.14 -4.95
CA MET A 53 -13.25 5.41 -6.19
C MET A 53 -14.40 5.48 -7.21
N MET A 54 -15.67 5.41 -6.79
CA MET A 54 -16.82 5.60 -7.71
C MET A 54 -16.92 7.02 -8.27
N GLN A 55 -16.18 7.97 -7.70
CA GLN A 55 -16.15 9.36 -8.14
C GLN A 55 -14.97 9.69 -9.08
N ILE A 56 -14.30 8.69 -9.66
CA ILE A 56 -13.38 8.90 -10.79
C ILE A 56 -14.22 9.28 -12.02
N ARG A 57 -14.78 10.49 -12.00
CA ARG A 57 -15.17 11.23 -13.19
C ARG A 57 -13.90 11.87 -13.77
N ARG A 58 -13.88 12.02 -15.09
CA ARG A 58 -12.75 12.44 -15.94
C ARG A 58 -12.06 13.78 -15.57
N ASP A 59 -12.52 14.50 -14.54
CA ASP A 59 -12.03 15.83 -14.14
C ASP A 59 -11.21 15.85 -12.83
N ARG A 60 -10.82 14.69 -12.29
CA ARG A 60 -9.90 14.68 -11.13
C ARG A 60 -8.49 15.07 -11.56
N GLY A 61 -7.83 15.92 -10.76
CA GLY A 61 -6.45 16.34 -11.00
C GLY A 61 -5.48 15.16 -10.90
N ARG A 62 -4.36 15.20 -11.65
CA ARG A 62 -3.35 14.13 -11.69
C ARG A 62 -2.88 13.67 -10.31
N GLU A 63 -2.74 14.60 -9.36
CA GLU A 63 -2.34 14.28 -7.99
C GLU A 63 -3.38 13.43 -7.25
N GLU A 64 -4.67 13.67 -7.47
CA GLU A 64 -5.73 12.89 -6.84
C GLU A 64 -5.79 11.47 -7.41
N CYS A 65 -5.59 11.32 -8.72
CA CYS A 65 -5.46 10.01 -9.37
C CYS A 65 -4.25 9.24 -8.84
N ARG A 66 -3.09 9.90 -8.65
CA ARG A 66 -1.92 9.27 -8.01
C ARG A 66 -2.25 8.76 -6.61
N ARG A 67 -2.89 9.58 -5.77
CA ARG A 67 -3.27 9.19 -4.40
C ARG A 67 -4.23 8.00 -4.38
N ILE A 68 -5.14 7.91 -5.36
CA ILE A 68 -6.02 6.75 -5.51
C ILE A 68 -5.20 5.50 -5.87
N GLY A 69 -4.23 5.62 -6.79
CA GLY A 69 -3.30 4.53 -7.10
C GLY A 69 -2.54 4.04 -5.87
N ASP A 70 -1.99 4.97 -5.10
CA ASP A 70 -1.25 4.70 -3.86
C ASP A 70 -2.17 3.99 -2.82
N ASP A 71 -3.41 4.47 -2.67
CA ASP A 71 -4.40 3.90 -1.74
C ASP A 71 -4.77 2.46 -2.16
N CYS A 72 -4.96 2.21 -3.46
CA CYS A 72 -5.22 0.89 -4.02
C CYS A 72 -4.05 -0.07 -3.72
N LEU A 73 -2.82 0.37 -3.99
CA LEU A 73 -1.62 -0.45 -3.83
C LEU A 73 -1.45 -0.93 -2.38
N ILE A 74 -1.57 0.01 -1.43
CA ILE A 74 -1.42 -0.29 0.00
C ILE A 74 -2.60 -1.10 0.53
N SER A 75 -3.81 -0.84 0.05
CA SER A 75 -4.99 -1.60 0.47
C SER A 75 -4.90 -3.06 0.00
N CYS A 76 -4.48 -3.28 -1.26
CA CYS A 76 -4.25 -4.62 -1.80
C CYS A 76 -3.07 -5.33 -1.13
N ALA A 77 -2.06 -4.62 -0.64
CA ALA A 77 -0.91 -5.22 0.03
C ALA A 77 -1.19 -5.61 1.49
N PHE A 78 -1.79 -4.70 2.27
CA PHE A 78 -1.88 -4.84 3.72
C PHE A 78 -3.30 -5.16 4.24
N PHE A 79 -4.36 -4.91 3.46
CA PHE A 79 -5.75 -4.97 3.92
C PHE A 79 -6.64 -5.91 3.11
N VAL A 80 -6.05 -6.92 2.46
CA VAL A 80 -6.74 -7.92 1.62
C VAL A 80 -7.99 -8.50 2.29
N GLN A 81 -7.89 -8.90 3.57
CA GLN A 81 -9.01 -9.50 4.31
C GLN A 81 -10.19 -8.53 4.54
N ARG A 82 -9.94 -7.23 4.58
CA ARG A 82 -11.02 -6.22 4.73
C ARG A 82 -11.69 -5.95 3.38
N LEU A 83 -10.90 -5.88 2.30
CA LEU A 83 -11.41 -5.68 0.94
C LEU A 83 -12.31 -6.82 0.48
N THR A 84 -11.93 -8.08 0.77
CA THR A 84 -12.74 -9.24 0.39
C THR A 84 -14.03 -9.37 1.19
N ARG A 85 -14.06 -8.92 2.45
CA ARG A 85 -15.28 -8.87 3.27
C ARG A 85 -16.31 -7.86 2.77
N GLN A 86 -15.88 -6.81 2.08
CA GLN A 86 -16.76 -5.81 1.47
C GLN A 86 -17.27 -6.21 0.07
N GLY A 87 -17.00 -7.45 -0.37
CA GLY A 87 -17.46 -7.99 -1.64
C GLY A 87 -16.63 -7.57 -2.86
N GLY A 88 -15.50 -6.87 -2.67
CA GLY A 88 -14.56 -6.56 -3.73
C GLY A 88 -13.49 -7.65 -3.90
N SER A 89 -12.89 -7.74 -5.09
CA SER A 89 -11.77 -8.64 -5.36
C SER A 89 -10.46 -7.85 -5.46
N ILE A 90 -9.33 -8.46 -5.06
CA ILE A 90 -8.00 -7.85 -5.20
C ILE A 90 -7.75 -7.44 -6.66
N VAL A 91 -8.16 -8.29 -7.61
CA VAL A 91 -8.04 -8.03 -9.06
C VAL A 91 -8.78 -6.74 -9.46
N HIS A 92 -9.97 -6.50 -8.92
CA HIS A 92 -10.74 -5.30 -9.20
C HIS A 92 -10.03 -4.03 -8.70
N TYR A 93 -9.53 -4.05 -7.46
CA TYR A 93 -8.82 -2.91 -6.87
C TYR A 93 -7.44 -2.69 -7.51
N ALA A 94 -6.75 -3.76 -7.92
CA ALA A 94 -5.51 -3.67 -8.65
C ALA A 94 -5.70 -3.02 -10.02
N GLY A 95 -6.67 -3.48 -10.81
CA GLY A 95 -6.99 -2.87 -12.11
C GLY A 95 -7.40 -1.39 -11.99
N LEU A 96 -8.08 -1.04 -10.89
CA LEU A 96 -8.42 0.36 -10.60
C LEU A 96 -7.19 1.21 -10.25
N GLY A 97 -6.26 0.69 -9.44
CA GLY A 97 -5.01 1.37 -9.12
C GLY A 97 -4.15 1.61 -10.35
N GLN A 98 -4.07 0.62 -11.26
CA GLN A 98 -3.39 0.74 -12.55
C GLN A 98 -3.99 1.87 -13.39
N ALA A 99 -5.31 1.86 -13.59
CA ALA A 99 -5.99 2.90 -14.35
C ALA A 99 -5.82 4.29 -13.72
N ALA A 100 -5.76 4.39 -12.39
CA ALA A 100 -5.54 5.65 -11.70
C ALA A 100 -4.12 6.21 -11.95
N TYR A 101 -3.09 5.36 -11.93
CA TYR A 101 -1.73 5.78 -12.30
C TYR A 101 -1.61 6.15 -13.78
N ASP A 102 -2.30 5.44 -14.68
CA ASP A 102 -2.33 5.80 -16.10
C ASP A 102 -2.95 7.19 -16.33
N VAL A 103 -4.08 7.48 -15.68
CA VAL A 103 -4.72 8.81 -15.75
C VAL A 103 -3.84 9.90 -15.11
N ALA A 104 -3.03 9.55 -14.10
CA ALA A 104 -2.05 10.46 -13.51
C ALA A 104 -0.83 10.73 -14.42
N GLY A 105 -0.68 9.99 -15.53
CA GLY A 105 0.47 10.05 -16.41
C GLY A 105 1.70 9.31 -15.87
N MET A 106 1.49 8.34 -14.98
CA MET A 106 2.53 7.52 -14.34
C MET A 106 2.52 6.11 -14.96
N THR A 107 2.68 6.03 -16.27
CA THR A 107 2.55 4.79 -17.06
C THR A 107 3.48 3.69 -16.57
N ASP A 108 4.74 4.01 -16.24
CA ASP A 108 5.69 3.00 -15.75
C ASP A 108 5.25 2.38 -14.42
N VAL A 109 4.67 3.21 -13.53
CA VAL A 109 4.13 2.78 -12.23
C VAL A 109 2.85 1.96 -12.41
N ALA A 110 2.00 2.33 -13.38
CA ALA A 110 0.80 1.57 -13.72
C ALA A 110 1.13 0.16 -14.24
N HIS A 111 2.13 0.03 -15.13
CA HIS A 111 2.59 -1.27 -15.62
C HIS A 111 3.25 -2.09 -14.51
N ALA A 112 4.02 -1.45 -13.63
CA ALA A 112 4.69 -2.10 -12.51
C ALA A 112 3.78 -2.44 -11.33
N PHE A 113 2.50 -2.05 -11.35
CA PHE A 113 1.59 -2.22 -10.21
C PHE A 113 1.53 -3.65 -9.65
N PRO A 114 1.35 -4.71 -10.46
CA PRO A 114 1.27 -6.08 -9.93
C PRO A 114 2.59 -6.50 -9.27
N VAL A 115 3.70 -6.11 -9.89
CA VAL A 115 5.07 -6.40 -9.42
C VAL A 115 5.35 -5.71 -8.08
N MET A 116 4.96 -4.43 -7.95
CA MET A 116 5.06 -3.70 -6.68
C MET A 116 4.16 -4.30 -5.60
N LEU A 117 2.96 -4.77 -5.96
CA LEU A 117 2.05 -5.43 -5.04
C LEU A 117 2.64 -6.73 -4.49
N ASP A 118 3.23 -7.56 -5.36
CA ASP A 118 3.88 -8.82 -4.98
C ASP A 118 5.07 -8.57 -4.03
N VAL A 119 5.89 -7.56 -4.31
CA VAL A 119 6.97 -7.12 -3.41
C VAL A 119 6.44 -6.77 -2.03
N LEU A 120 5.37 -5.97 -1.94
CA LEU A 120 4.79 -5.62 -0.65
C LEU A 120 4.19 -6.84 0.07
N GLN A 121 3.50 -7.74 -0.64
CA GLN A 121 2.93 -8.95 -0.04
C GLN A 121 4.01 -9.94 0.44
N GLY A 122 5.14 -10.02 -0.27
CA GLY A 122 6.32 -10.77 0.18
C GLY A 122 6.85 -10.23 1.51
N SER A 123 6.94 -8.90 1.65
CA SER A 123 7.40 -8.26 2.89
C SER A 123 6.49 -8.58 4.09
N VAL A 124 5.16 -8.62 3.88
CA VAL A 124 4.18 -8.94 4.92
C VAL A 124 4.25 -10.42 5.32
N SER A 125 4.47 -11.30 4.34
CA SER A 125 4.57 -12.74 4.57
C SER A 125 5.82 -13.10 5.38
N ASN A 126 6.96 -12.47 5.06
CA ASN A 126 8.20 -12.62 5.82
C ASN A 126 8.04 -12.12 7.27
N GLN A 127 7.39 -10.99 7.49
CA GLN A 127 7.14 -10.47 8.84
C GLN A 127 6.18 -11.33 9.66
N LYS A 128 5.18 -11.93 9.01
CA LYS A 128 4.28 -12.88 9.68
C LYS A 128 5.02 -14.15 10.09
N ALA A 129 5.97 -14.62 9.29
CA ALA A 129 6.85 -15.73 9.65
C ALA A 129 7.81 -15.36 10.78
N ALA A 130 8.32 -14.13 10.82
CA ALA A 130 9.18 -13.64 11.91
C ALA A 130 8.41 -13.46 13.24
N ALA A 131 7.18 -12.93 13.20
CA ALA A 131 6.34 -12.73 14.40
C ALA A 131 5.83 -14.04 15.05
N VAL A 132 5.86 -15.16 14.32
CA VAL A 132 5.61 -16.49 14.88
C VAL A 132 6.85 -17.03 15.61
N ASN A 133 8.03 -16.47 15.36
CA ASN A 133 9.30 -16.93 15.91
C ASN A 133 9.90 -16.01 16.98
N GLU A 134 9.54 -14.72 17.07
CA GLU A 134 10.07 -13.81 18.11
C GLU A 134 9.02 -12.84 18.68
N GLU A 135 8.84 -12.88 20.01
CA GLU A 135 8.30 -11.78 20.80
C GLU A 135 9.29 -10.60 20.74
N GLY A 136 8.99 -9.59 19.93
CA GLY A 136 9.59 -8.25 20.10
C GLY A 136 10.07 -7.56 18.83
N ASP A 137 9.16 -6.85 18.16
CA ASP A 137 9.44 -5.46 17.80
C ASP A 137 8.13 -4.68 17.61
N GLY A 138 7.95 -3.63 18.42
CA GLY A 138 6.65 -2.98 18.67
C GLY A 138 6.22 -1.98 17.59
N VAL A 139 7.05 -1.71 16.58
CA VAL A 139 6.80 -0.63 15.62
C VAL A 139 5.90 -1.08 14.47
N ILE A 140 6.09 -2.28 13.92
CA ILE A 140 5.28 -2.78 12.79
C ILE A 140 4.09 -3.63 13.24
N SER A 141 4.21 -4.28 14.40
CA SER A 141 3.07 -4.87 15.13
C SER A 141 1.95 -3.86 15.36
N ASN A 142 2.28 -2.57 15.50
CA ASN A 142 1.32 -1.46 15.60
C ASN A 142 0.69 -1.06 14.25
N LEU A 143 1.36 -1.28 13.10
CA LEU A 143 0.82 -1.04 11.76
C LEU A 143 -0.17 -2.14 11.34
N LEU A 144 0.11 -3.38 11.74
CA LEU A 144 -0.69 -4.57 11.43
C LEU A 144 -1.75 -4.89 12.49
N ASN A 145 -1.86 -4.10 13.56
CA ASN A 145 -2.85 -4.34 14.62
C ASN A 145 -4.27 -3.96 14.16
N PRO A 146 -5.19 -4.92 13.95
CA PRO A 146 -6.55 -4.63 13.51
C PRO A 146 -7.36 -3.86 14.56
N ALA A 147 -6.96 -3.88 15.85
CA ALA A 147 -7.70 -3.30 16.96
C ALA A 147 -7.59 -1.77 17.08
N ARG A 148 -6.62 -1.12 16.42
CA ARG A 148 -6.47 0.35 16.44
C ARG A 148 -7.40 1.10 15.49
N PHE A 149 -8.12 0.39 14.62
CA PHE A 149 -8.98 0.99 13.59
C PHE A 149 -10.45 1.12 14.02
N GLY A 150 -10.79 0.81 15.27
CA GLY A 150 -12.17 0.71 15.76
C GLY A 150 -12.74 1.95 16.46
N LYS A 151 -11.98 3.03 16.65
CA LYS A 151 -12.52 4.29 17.19
C LYS A 151 -11.78 5.48 16.59
N TYR A 152 -12.41 6.13 15.62
CA TYR A 152 -12.04 7.49 15.23
C TYR A 152 -13.12 8.43 15.75
N PRO A 153 -12.76 9.48 16.51
CA PRO A 153 -13.69 10.56 16.83
C PRO A 153 -14.12 11.25 15.54
N ASP A 154 -15.41 11.55 15.46
CA ASP A 154 -16.04 12.29 14.38
C ASP A 154 -15.28 13.58 14.09
N CYS A 155 -14.91 13.77 12.82
CA CYS A 155 -14.66 15.09 12.25
C CYS A 155 -15.88 15.45 11.40
#